data_AF-A0A8T7DTM9-F1
#
_entry.id   AF-A0A8T7DTM9-F1
#
_cell.length_a   1.000
_cell.length_b   1.000
_cell.length_c   1.000
_cell.angle_alpha   90.00
_cell.angle_beta   90.00
_cell.angle_gamma   90.00
#
_symmetry.space_group_name_H-M   'P 1'
#
loop_
_entity.id
_entity.type
_entity.pdbx_description
1 polymer ?
#
loop_
_entity_poly.entity_id
_entity_poly.type
_entity_poly.pdbx_seq_one_letter_code
_entity_poly.pdbx_strand_id
1 'polypeptide(L)'
;MKRLLFVLLSSAVIIAGYAMYSKNDLGLMRVSFAEYYFEASLFEVGVVALAVILIMLLLSFLYRLIIDYASLFGKKRSERLAEKARHSLEQGLIELAEGRFDRAEKILLQKVKHTENPLLTYLAAARAAQHQGAHDRRDDYIRQAHHSAPDADIAIGLTQAELQLDHNQLEQALATLNHLNALSPHHPYVLKLLAETHDRLGDWERLRELLPDVKKANVMNKEKLLSLEIDTLCGLISDRGKTGDVNRVTELWDMMPRNMKAIPEVVEYYATELIRLHASGEAEQVLRDYLSNHWVESSVVLYSELDVMAGEQHISAAEDWLQDHRHNEYLLYALGKMCLSRNDWSKARTYLEASLSVKPMPATYLKLAQLLEDHLEDNKQAQEYYRQGLHMLVGDYGEQALANAENDFQRAIVVPELRVI
;
A
#
# COMPACT_ATOMS: atom_id res chain seq x y z
N MET A 1 14.59 -48.61 45.90
CA MET A 1 13.65 -49.06 46.95
C MET A 1 12.80 -50.27 46.55
N LYS A 2 12.08 -50.27 45.40
CA LYS A 2 11.18 -51.39 45.02
C LYS A 2 11.86 -52.77 44.84
N ARG A 3 13.10 -52.82 44.30
CA ARG A 3 13.86 -54.08 44.13
C ARG A 3 14.32 -54.69 45.46
N LEU A 4 14.65 -53.84 46.43
CA LEU A 4 15.17 -54.26 47.74
C LEU A 4 14.04 -54.81 48.63
N LEU A 5 12.86 -54.20 48.55
CA LEU A 5 11.62 -54.67 49.18
C LEU A 5 11.16 -56.02 48.59
N PHE A 6 11.28 -56.20 47.27
CA PHE A 6 10.95 -57.47 46.61
C PHE A 6 11.89 -58.61 47.02
N VAL A 7 13.21 -58.34 47.08
CA VAL A 7 14.21 -59.33 47.53
C VAL A 7 14.05 -59.67 49.01
N LEU A 8 13.69 -58.70 49.85
CA LEU A 8 13.39 -58.95 51.28
C LEU A 8 12.10 -59.76 51.47
N LEU A 9 11.06 -59.48 50.69
CA LEU A 9 9.79 -60.17 50.80
C LEU A 9 9.89 -61.60 50.24
N SER A 10 10.62 -61.80 49.12
CA SER A 10 10.85 -63.14 48.58
C SER A 10 11.76 -63.97 49.49
N SER A 11 12.81 -63.38 50.08
CA SER A 11 13.66 -64.10 51.04
C SER A 11 12.91 -64.47 52.31
N ALA A 12 12.07 -63.58 52.85
CA ALA A 12 11.22 -63.88 54.01
C ALA A 12 10.25 -65.03 53.75
N VAL A 13 9.61 -65.08 52.57
CA VAL A 13 8.71 -66.17 52.18
C VAL A 13 9.46 -67.50 51.99
N ILE A 14 10.66 -67.46 51.40
CA ILE A 14 11.50 -68.66 51.24
C ILE A 14 11.97 -69.20 52.59
N ILE A 15 12.40 -68.33 53.51
CA ILE A 15 12.86 -68.70 54.86
C ILE A 15 11.70 -69.25 55.69
N ALA A 16 10.53 -68.62 55.66
CA ALA A 16 9.33 -69.10 56.35
C ALA A 16 8.85 -70.44 55.77
N GLY A 17 8.83 -70.58 54.43
CA GLY A 17 8.47 -71.84 53.76
C GLY A 17 9.42 -72.99 54.11
N TYR A 18 10.73 -72.74 54.14
CA TYR A 18 11.73 -73.73 54.54
C TYR A 18 11.59 -74.15 56.01
N ALA A 19 11.32 -73.19 56.90
CA ALA A 19 11.11 -73.46 58.33
C ALA A 19 9.84 -74.29 58.60
N MET A 20 8.77 -74.07 57.83
CA MET A 20 7.54 -74.88 57.90
C MET A 20 7.74 -76.28 57.32
N TYR A 21 8.46 -76.41 56.20
CA TYR A 21 8.83 -77.71 55.62
C TYR A 21 9.70 -78.56 56.57
N SER A 22 10.67 -77.94 57.25
CA SER A 22 11.57 -78.64 58.17
C SER A 22 10.89 -79.19 59.44
N LYS A 23 9.71 -78.71 59.82
CA LYS A 23 9.00 -79.11 61.05
C LYS A 23 7.90 -80.16 60.83
N ASN A 24 7.66 -80.61 59.60
CA ASN A 24 6.62 -81.59 59.24
C ASN A 24 5.18 -81.23 59.68
N ASP A 25 4.94 -79.97 60.04
CA ASP A 25 3.61 -79.45 60.36
C ASP A 25 3.27 -78.35 59.35
N LEU A 26 2.78 -78.82 58.20
CA LEU A 26 2.29 -77.97 57.12
C LEU A 26 0.88 -77.56 57.49
N GLY A 27 0.74 -76.56 58.37
CA GLY A 27 -0.54 -76.10 58.90
C GLY A 27 -1.64 -76.10 57.84
N LEU A 28 -2.76 -76.73 58.14
CA LEU A 28 -3.84 -76.97 57.17
C LEU A 28 -4.77 -75.76 57.13
N MET A 29 -4.95 -75.17 55.95
CA MET A 29 -5.97 -74.16 55.72
C MET A 29 -7.21 -74.87 55.18
N ARG A 30 -8.26 -74.94 56.01
CA ARG A 30 -9.58 -75.43 55.57
C ARG A 30 -10.45 -74.24 55.22
N VAL A 31 -10.82 -74.13 53.94
CA VAL A 31 -11.80 -73.15 53.48
C VAL A 31 -13.08 -73.91 53.12
N SER A 32 -14.15 -73.66 53.87
CA SER A 32 -15.47 -74.24 53.61
C SER A 32 -16.37 -73.20 52.94
N PHE A 33 -16.92 -73.53 51.78
CA PHE A 33 -17.92 -72.70 51.11
C PHE A 33 -19.08 -73.58 50.64
N ALA A 34 -20.29 -73.33 51.17
CA ALA A 34 -21.46 -74.20 51.00
C ALA A 34 -21.16 -75.66 51.41
N GLU A 35 -21.43 -76.65 50.56
CA GLU A 35 -21.19 -78.08 50.82
C GLU A 35 -19.80 -78.57 50.41
N TYR A 36 -18.92 -77.70 49.90
CA TYR A 36 -17.59 -78.06 49.44
C TYR A 36 -16.51 -77.69 50.48
N TYR A 37 -15.65 -78.66 50.79
CA TYR A 37 -14.48 -78.48 51.65
C TYR A 37 -13.21 -78.63 50.83
N PHE A 38 -12.39 -77.60 50.81
CA PHE A 38 -11.05 -77.65 50.24
C PHE A 38 -10.03 -77.64 51.38
N GLU A 39 -9.24 -78.70 51.47
CA GLU A 39 -8.08 -78.79 52.36
C GLU A 39 -6.84 -78.53 51.52
N ALA A 40 -6.16 -77.44 51.80
CA ALA A 40 -4.88 -77.11 51.19
C ALA A 40 -3.84 -76.84 52.26
N SER A 41 -2.60 -77.20 51.98
CA SER A 41 -1.48 -76.82 52.83
C SER A 41 -1.28 -75.31 52.79
N LEU A 42 -1.01 -74.66 53.93
CA LEU A 42 -0.70 -73.22 53.99
C LEU A 42 0.45 -72.85 53.03
N PHE A 43 1.37 -73.79 52.80
CA PHE A 43 2.46 -73.64 51.84
C PHE A 43 1.96 -73.55 50.39
N GLU A 44 1.02 -74.42 49.99
CA GLU A 44 0.44 -74.41 48.64
C GLU A 44 -0.32 -73.11 48.37
N VAL A 45 -1.12 -72.65 49.33
CA VAL A 45 -1.82 -71.36 49.25
C VAL A 45 -0.83 -70.20 49.16
N GLY A 46 0.27 -70.25 49.93
CA GLY A 46 1.34 -69.25 49.88
C GLY A 46 2.06 -69.20 48.54
N VAL A 47 2.34 -70.37 47.93
CA VAL A 47 2.97 -70.46 46.60
C VAL A 47 2.03 -69.91 45.52
N VAL A 48 0.73 -70.25 45.57
CA VAL A 48 -0.27 -69.72 44.62
C VAL A 48 -0.41 -68.20 44.78
N ALA A 49 -0.49 -67.68 46.01
CA ALA A 49 -0.55 -66.25 46.27
C ALA A 49 0.69 -65.52 45.74
N LEU A 50 1.89 -66.07 45.95
CA LEU A 50 3.14 -65.52 45.43
C LEU A 50 3.15 -65.53 43.89
N ALA A 51 2.71 -66.63 43.27
CA ALA A 51 2.60 -66.73 41.81
C ALA A 51 1.63 -65.68 41.24
N VAL A 52 0.49 -65.48 41.88
CA VAL A 52 -0.50 -64.46 41.50
C VAL A 52 0.07 -63.04 41.64
N ILE A 53 0.79 -62.74 42.72
CA ILE A 53 1.47 -61.45 42.91
C ILE A 53 2.54 -61.23 41.83
N LEU A 54 3.35 -62.26 41.51
CA LEU A 54 4.35 -62.20 40.46
C LEU A 54 3.73 -61.95 39.08
N ILE A 55 2.63 -62.63 38.77
CA ILE A 55 1.89 -62.45 37.52
C ILE A 55 1.31 -61.02 37.45
N MET A 56 0.71 -60.51 38.53
CA MET A 56 0.21 -59.13 38.57
C MET A 56 1.32 -58.10 38.39
N LEU A 57 2.48 -58.30 39.02
CA LEU A 57 3.63 -57.41 38.86
C LEU A 57 4.16 -57.44 37.42
N LEU A 58 4.26 -58.63 36.81
CA LEU A 58 4.69 -58.82 35.43
C LEU A 58 3.73 -58.17 34.43
N LEU A 59 2.42 -58.33 34.62
CA LEU A 59 1.38 -57.64 33.84
C LEU A 59 1.49 -56.11 33.99
N SER A 60 1.70 -55.60 35.21
CA SER A 60 1.87 -54.15 35.43
C SER A 60 3.15 -53.60 34.80
N PHE A 61 4.20 -54.42 34.70
CA PHE A 61 5.46 -54.07 34.06
C PHE A 61 5.31 -54.04 32.54
N LEU A 62 4.70 -55.07 31.95
CA LEU A 62 4.40 -55.12 30.50
C LEU A 62 3.49 -53.97 30.09
N TYR A 63 2.42 -53.69 30.85
CA TYR A 63 1.51 -52.59 30.58
C TYR A 63 2.22 -51.22 30.56
N ARG A 64 3.09 -50.96 31.57
CA ARG A 64 3.91 -49.74 31.60
C ARG A 64 4.88 -49.67 30.44
N LEU A 65 5.54 -50.77 30.09
CA LEU A 65 6.49 -50.82 28.99
C LEU A 65 5.78 -50.49 27.65
N ILE A 66 4.57 -51.00 27.42
CA ILE A 66 3.78 -50.67 26.22
C ILE A 66 3.42 -49.19 26.18
N ILE A 67 2.96 -48.59 27.29
CA ILE A 67 2.60 -47.15 27.33
C ILE A 67 3.83 -46.25 27.20
N ASP A 68 4.92 -46.57 27.89
CA ASP A 68 6.15 -45.78 27.86
C ASP A 68 6.79 -45.80 26.47
N TYR A 69 6.86 -46.97 25.82
CA TYR A 69 7.36 -47.06 24.45
C TYR A 69 6.40 -46.42 23.44
N ALA A 70 5.08 -46.63 23.56
CA ALA A 70 4.10 -46.00 22.66
C ALA A 70 4.15 -44.47 22.76
N SER A 71 4.27 -43.92 23.97
CA SER A 71 4.35 -42.47 24.19
C SER A 71 5.66 -41.85 23.69
N LEU A 72 6.80 -42.54 23.84
CA LEU A 72 8.09 -42.09 23.32
C LEU A 72 8.14 -42.11 21.78
N PHE A 73 7.59 -43.16 21.15
CA PHE A 73 7.47 -43.22 19.69
C PHE A 73 6.50 -42.17 19.15
N GLY A 74 5.39 -41.91 19.85
CA GLY A 74 4.43 -40.86 19.50
C GLY A 74 5.06 -39.47 19.52
N LYS A 75 5.78 -39.13 20.59
CA LYS A 75 6.47 -37.82 20.72
C LYS A 75 7.54 -37.62 19.65
N LYS A 76 8.47 -38.57 19.48
CA LYS A 76 9.51 -38.47 18.44
C LYS A 76 8.93 -38.42 17.02
N ARG A 77 7.81 -39.10 16.77
CA ARG A 77 7.12 -39.01 15.49
C ARG A 77 6.48 -37.64 15.29
N SER A 78 5.83 -37.10 16.31
CA SER A 78 5.25 -35.76 16.29
C SER A 78 6.31 -34.69 16.02
N GLU A 79 7.42 -34.74 16.75
CA GLU A 79 8.58 -33.84 16.56
C GLU A 79 9.13 -33.92 15.12
N ARG A 80 9.31 -35.14 14.58
CA ARG A 80 9.75 -35.32 13.19
C ARG A 80 8.74 -34.78 12.17
N LEU A 81 7.44 -34.88 12.44
CA LEU A 81 6.40 -34.35 11.55
C LEU A 81 6.33 -32.82 11.62
N ALA A 82 6.49 -32.24 12.81
CA ALA A 82 6.60 -30.80 13.00
C ALA A 82 7.84 -30.23 12.28
N GLU A 83 9.00 -30.88 12.42
CA GLU A 83 10.23 -30.47 11.72
C GLU A 83 10.06 -30.53 10.20
N LYS A 84 9.43 -31.60 9.69
CA LYS A 84 9.09 -31.70 8.26
C LYS A 84 8.10 -30.63 7.82
N ALA A 85 7.13 -30.28 8.67
CA ALA A 85 6.19 -29.20 8.38
C ALA A 85 6.89 -27.85 8.36
N ARG A 86 7.86 -27.60 9.24
CA ARG A 86 8.70 -26.39 9.23
C ARG A 86 9.51 -26.28 7.94
N HIS A 87 10.18 -27.36 7.53
CA HIS A 87 10.88 -27.39 6.25
C HIS A 87 9.93 -27.18 5.05
N SER A 88 8.71 -27.73 5.11
CA SER A 88 7.67 -27.48 4.10
C SER A 88 7.30 -26.00 4.02
N LEU A 89 7.13 -25.35 5.17
CA LEU A 89 6.84 -23.91 5.24
C LEU A 89 7.99 -23.09 4.66
N GLU A 90 9.22 -23.33 5.12
CA GLU A 90 10.43 -22.64 4.65
C GLU A 90 10.59 -22.77 3.12
N GLN A 91 10.51 -24.00 2.60
CA GLN A 91 10.62 -24.25 1.16
C GLN A 91 9.45 -23.64 0.37
N GLY A 92 8.23 -23.70 0.91
CA GLY A 92 7.06 -23.10 0.30
C GLY A 92 7.16 -21.58 0.19
N LEU A 93 7.72 -20.91 1.20
CA LEU A 93 7.99 -19.47 1.19
C LEU A 93 9.09 -19.10 0.18
N ILE A 94 10.12 -19.92 0.02
CA ILE A 94 11.14 -19.73 -1.02
C ILE A 94 10.52 -19.82 -2.41
N GLU A 95 9.74 -20.87 -2.69
CA GLU A 95 9.07 -21.03 -3.99
C GLU A 95 8.07 -19.88 -4.25
N LEU A 96 7.41 -19.36 -3.21
CA LEU A 96 6.54 -18.19 -3.30
C LEU A 96 7.34 -16.94 -3.73
N ALA A 97 8.48 -16.70 -3.07
CA ALA A 97 9.36 -15.57 -3.38
C ALA A 97 10.01 -15.69 -4.78
N GLU A 98 10.25 -16.91 -5.27
CA GLU A 98 10.71 -17.18 -6.63
C GLU A 98 9.59 -17.04 -7.69
N GLY A 99 8.36 -16.73 -7.30
CA GLY A 99 7.21 -16.59 -8.20
C GLY A 99 6.64 -17.92 -8.70
N ARG A 100 6.99 -19.05 -8.07
CA ARG A 100 6.54 -20.39 -8.44
C ARG A 100 5.27 -20.77 -7.66
N PHE A 101 4.21 -19.99 -7.88
CA PHE A 101 2.99 -20.00 -7.06
C PHE A 101 2.32 -21.37 -6.92
N ASP A 102 2.16 -22.12 -8.02
CA ASP A 102 1.56 -23.47 -8.00
C ASP A 102 2.33 -24.46 -7.11
N ARG A 103 3.67 -24.36 -7.12
CA ARG A 103 4.54 -25.23 -6.32
C ARG A 103 4.54 -24.80 -4.87
N ALA A 104 4.65 -23.49 -4.63
CA ALA A 104 4.57 -22.90 -3.30
C ALA A 104 3.32 -23.38 -2.57
N GLU A 105 2.14 -23.24 -3.19
CA GLU A 105 0.86 -23.64 -2.59
C GLU A 105 0.83 -25.13 -2.24
N LYS A 106 1.25 -26.01 -3.16
CA LYS A 106 1.31 -27.47 -2.93
C LYS A 106 2.22 -27.81 -1.76
N ILE A 107 3.41 -27.20 -1.70
CA ILE A 107 4.40 -27.46 -0.66
C ILE A 107 3.92 -26.92 0.70
N LEU A 108 3.35 -25.72 0.75
CA LEU A 108 2.81 -25.12 1.98
C LEU A 108 1.71 -26.00 2.59
N LEU A 109 0.78 -26.50 1.77
CA LEU A 109 -0.37 -27.26 2.25
C LEU A 109 -0.07 -28.74 2.52
N GLN A 110 1.05 -29.28 2.00
CA GLN A 110 1.37 -30.72 2.10
C GLN A 110 1.42 -31.24 3.54
N LYS A 111 1.87 -30.42 4.49
CA LYS A 111 2.06 -30.76 5.91
C LYS A 111 1.35 -29.81 6.87
N VAL A 112 0.37 -29.05 6.39
CA VAL A 112 -0.33 -28.03 7.18
C VAL A 112 -0.97 -28.57 8.46
N LYS A 113 -1.44 -29.82 8.48
CA LYS A 113 -2.01 -30.45 9.70
C LYS A 113 -1.01 -30.68 10.84
N HIS A 114 0.29 -30.57 10.56
CA HIS A 114 1.37 -30.81 11.52
C HIS A 114 2.26 -29.57 11.71
N THR A 115 1.89 -28.44 11.12
CA THR A 115 2.63 -27.19 11.27
C THR A 115 2.36 -26.56 12.64
N GLU A 116 3.39 -25.97 13.23
CA GLU A 116 3.25 -25.18 14.45
C GLU A 116 2.76 -23.76 14.15
N ASN A 117 2.81 -23.33 12.87
CA ASN A 117 2.38 -22.00 12.42
C ASN A 117 1.31 -22.07 11.32
N PRO A 118 0.06 -22.50 11.62
CA PRO A 118 -0.95 -22.67 10.58
C PRO A 118 -1.37 -21.33 9.97
N LEU A 119 -1.45 -20.28 10.79
CA LEU A 119 -1.74 -18.91 10.34
C LEU A 119 -0.81 -18.49 9.19
N LEU A 120 0.52 -18.55 9.39
CA LEU A 120 1.50 -18.17 8.38
C LEU A 120 1.41 -19.04 7.13
N THR A 121 1.15 -20.34 7.31
CA THR A 121 1.05 -21.29 6.20
C THR A 121 -0.17 -20.98 5.33
N TYR A 122 -1.32 -20.69 5.94
CA TYR A 122 -2.54 -20.33 5.22
C TYR A 122 -2.48 -18.96 4.58
N LEU A 123 -1.88 -17.94 5.23
CA LEU A 123 -1.68 -16.64 4.61
C LEU A 123 -0.73 -16.72 3.41
N ALA A 124 0.35 -17.49 3.50
CA ALA A 124 1.25 -17.73 2.37
C ALA A 124 0.56 -18.49 1.23
N ALA A 125 -0.28 -19.49 1.55
CA ALA A 125 -1.07 -20.20 0.55
C ALA A 125 -2.12 -19.29 -0.10
N ALA A 126 -2.74 -18.37 0.65
CA ALA A 126 -3.65 -17.36 0.12
C ALA A 126 -2.95 -16.41 -0.87
N ARG A 127 -1.74 -15.95 -0.54
CA ARG A 127 -0.88 -15.17 -1.46
C ARG A 127 -0.57 -15.96 -2.74
N ALA A 128 -0.18 -17.23 -2.61
CA ALA A 128 0.09 -18.10 -3.76
C ALA A 128 -1.14 -18.29 -4.65
N ALA A 129 -2.33 -18.52 -4.05
CA ALA A 129 -3.57 -18.70 -4.78
C ALA A 129 -4.03 -17.42 -5.48
N GLN A 130 -3.83 -16.26 -4.85
CA GLN A 130 -4.14 -14.96 -5.44
C GLN A 130 -3.31 -14.71 -6.70
N HIS A 131 -1.99 -14.97 -6.68
CA HIS A 131 -1.14 -14.85 -7.86
C HIS A 131 -1.48 -15.84 -9.00
N GLN A 132 -2.19 -16.93 -8.68
CA GLN A 132 -2.73 -17.86 -9.68
C GLN A 132 -4.12 -17.43 -10.20
N GLY A 133 -4.70 -16.33 -9.71
CA GLY A 133 -6.08 -15.91 -10.01
C GLY A 133 -7.16 -16.80 -9.37
N ALA A 134 -6.81 -17.64 -8.40
CA ALA A 134 -7.72 -18.60 -7.77
C ALA A 134 -8.37 -18.02 -6.51
N HIS A 135 -9.33 -17.10 -6.69
CA HIS A 135 -9.96 -16.36 -5.60
C HIS A 135 -10.73 -17.24 -4.61
N ASP A 136 -11.43 -18.28 -5.06
CA ASP A 136 -12.16 -19.20 -4.15
C ASP A 136 -11.21 -19.90 -3.18
N ARG A 137 -10.07 -20.39 -3.69
CA ARG A 137 -9.03 -21.04 -2.87
C ARG A 137 -8.39 -20.05 -1.90
N ARG A 138 -8.10 -18.83 -2.36
CA ARG A 138 -7.60 -17.76 -1.49
C ARG A 138 -8.56 -17.54 -0.33
N ASP A 139 -9.84 -17.35 -0.59
CA ASP A 139 -10.84 -17.05 0.44
C ASP A 139 -11.03 -18.21 1.41
N ASP A 140 -10.94 -19.45 0.92
CA ASP A 140 -10.91 -20.65 1.76
C ASP A 140 -9.69 -20.72 2.67
N TYR A 141 -8.50 -20.30 2.19
CA TYR A 141 -7.29 -20.24 3.01
C TYR A 141 -7.35 -19.11 4.04
N ILE A 142 -7.89 -17.94 3.70
CA ILE A 142 -8.14 -16.86 4.66
C ILE A 142 -9.11 -17.33 5.76
N ARG A 143 -10.18 -18.05 5.40
CA ARG A 143 -11.10 -18.64 6.39
C ARG A 143 -10.40 -19.64 7.31
N GLN A 144 -9.53 -20.49 6.76
CA GLN A 144 -8.72 -21.43 7.55
C GLN A 144 -7.70 -20.71 8.46
N ALA A 145 -7.18 -19.56 8.04
CA ALA A 145 -6.34 -18.71 8.88
C ALA A 145 -7.11 -18.18 10.09
N HIS A 146 -8.33 -17.65 9.91
CA HIS A 146 -9.20 -17.21 11.02
C HIS A 146 -9.52 -18.36 11.98
N HIS A 147 -9.85 -19.55 11.46
CA HIS A 147 -10.10 -20.71 12.33
C HIS A 147 -8.86 -21.16 13.11
N SER A 148 -7.66 -20.97 12.57
CA SER A 148 -6.42 -21.40 13.20
C SER A 148 -5.90 -20.41 14.24
N ALA A 149 -6.15 -19.12 14.06
CA ALA A 149 -5.71 -18.06 14.97
C ALA A 149 -6.75 -16.93 15.04
N PRO A 150 -7.86 -17.10 15.79
CA PRO A 150 -8.90 -16.09 15.94
C PRO A 150 -8.38 -14.76 16.52
N ASP A 151 -7.38 -14.82 17.39
CA ASP A 151 -6.80 -13.62 18.01
C ASP A 151 -5.98 -12.76 17.02
N ALA A 152 -5.73 -13.25 15.80
CA ALA A 152 -4.93 -12.59 14.78
C ALA A 152 -5.75 -11.87 13.69
N ASP A 153 -7.01 -11.51 13.99
CA ASP A 153 -7.96 -10.91 13.05
C ASP A 153 -7.40 -9.70 12.28
N ILE A 154 -6.64 -8.80 12.96
CA ILE A 154 -6.04 -7.64 12.29
C ILE A 154 -5.01 -8.06 11.24
N ALA A 155 -4.14 -9.02 11.56
CA ALA A 155 -3.09 -9.48 10.64
C ALA A 155 -3.68 -10.22 9.43
N ILE A 156 -4.72 -11.03 9.67
CA ILE A 156 -5.43 -11.75 8.61
C ILE A 156 -6.15 -10.76 7.69
N GLY A 157 -6.91 -9.83 8.27
CA GLY A 157 -7.65 -8.83 7.51
C GLY A 157 -6.73 -7.88 6.74
N LEU A 158 -5.59 -7.48 7.32
CA LEU A 158 -4.60 -6.67 6.59
C LEU A 158 -4.06 -7.42 5.36
N THR A 159 -3.71 -8.70 5.52
CA THR A 159 -3.29 -9.53 4.38
C THR A 159 -4.41 -9.65 3.34
N GLN A 160 -5.66 -9.80 3.77
CA GLN A 160 -6.80 -9.84 2.87
C GLN A 160 -6.98 -8.52 2.10
N ALA A 161 -6.89 -7.38 2.79
CA ALA A 161 -7.00 -6.05 2.19
C ALA A 161 -5.87 -5.77 1.20
N GLU A 162 -4.62 -6.11 1.54
CA GLU A 162 -3.46 -6.04 0.62
C GLU A 162 -3.73 -6.83 -0.65
N LEU A 163 -4.17 -8.09 -0.53
CA LEU A 163 -4.45 -8.95 -1.68
C LEU A 163 -5.56 -8.40 -2.57
N GLN A 164 -6.59 -7.79 -1.97
CA GLN A 164 -7.67 -7.11 -2.69
C GLN A 164 -7.15 -5.87 -3.45
N LEU A 165 -6.34 -5.03 -2.80
CA LEU A 165 -5.78 -3.82 -3.40
C LEU A 165 -4.82 -4.12 -4.56
N ASP A 166 -3.99 -5.16 -4.42
CA ASP A 166 -3.07 -5.63 -5.45
C ASP A 166 -3.80 -6.07 -6.73
N HIS A 167 -5.06 -6.48 -6.61
CA HIS A 167 -5.90 -6.94 -7.73
C HIS A 167 -6.99 -5.94 -8.11
N ASN A 168 -6.86 -4.69 -7.67
CA ASN A 168 -7.81 -3.61 -7.98
C ASN A 168 -9.27 -3.91 -7.53
N GLN A 169 -9.43 -4.72 -6.49
CA GLN A 169 -10.70 -5.02 -5.83
C GLN A 169 -10.98 -3.96 -4.75
N LEU A 170 -11.14 -2.70 -5.18
CA LEU A 170 -11.11 -1.52 -4.32
C LEU A 170 -12.27 -1.49 -3.32
N GLU A 171 -13.49 -1.83 -3.76
CA GLU A 171 -14.67 -1.81 -2.90
C GLU A 171 -14.61 -2.91 -1.84
N GLN A 172 -14.10 -4.09 -2.21
CA GLN A 172 -13.88 -5.18 -1.25
C GLN A 172 -12.78 -4.81 -0.25
N ALA A 173 -11.68 -4.21 -0.73
CA ALA A 173 -10.61 -3.71 0.12
C ALA A 173 -11.14 -2.66 1.11
N LEU A 174 -11.94 -1.71 0.64
CA LEU A 174 -12.55 -0.68 1.49
C LEU A 174 -13.44 -1.29 2.57
N ALA A 175 -14.26 -2.30 2.22
CA ALA A 175 -15.09 -3.00 3.20
C ALA A 175 -14.25 -3.70 4.29
N THR A 176 -13.20 -4.42 3.88
CA THR A 176 -12.26 -5.07 4.80
C THR A 176 -11.56 -4.05 5.71
N LEU A 177 -11.05 -2.96 5.13
CA LEU A 177 -10.33 -1.92 5.85
C LEU A 177 -11.23 -1.14 6.83
N ASN A 178 -12.49 -0.87 6.47
CA ASN A 178 -13.46 -0.27 7.37
C ASN A 178 -13.75 -1.16 8.57
N HIS A 179 -13.88 -2.47 8.35
CA HIS A 179 -14.02 -3.43 9.44
C HIS A 179 -12.78 -3.41 10.35
N LEU A 180 -11.57 -3.41 9.78
CA LEU A 180 -10.33 -3.34 10.57
C LEU A 180 -10.20 -2.05 11.36
N ASN A 181 -10.60 -0.92 10.79
CA ASN A 181 -10.60 0.36 11.49
C ASN A 181 -11.63 0.41 12.63
N ALA A 182 -12.74 -0.31 12.50
CA ALA A 182 -13.70 -0.47 13.60
C ALA A 182 -13.16 -1.34 14.74
N LEU A 183 -12.38 -2.37 14.43
CA LEU A 183 -11.73 -3.24 15.42
C LEU A 183 -10.56 -2.55 16.14
N SER A 184 -9.74 -1.83 15.38
CA SER A 184 -8.58 -1.11 15.90
C SER A 184 -8.51 0.31 15.31
N PRO A 185 -9.26 1.25 15.92
CA PRO A 185 -9.23 2.65 15.50
C PRO A 185 -7.81 3.21 15.60
N HIS A 186 -7.41 4.01 14.61
CA HIS A 186 -6.07 4.62 14.52
C HIS A 186 -4.92 3.65 14.29
N HIS A 187 -5.17 2.40 13.87
CA HIS A 187 -4.09 1.50 13.48
C HIS A 187 -3.30 2.11 12.30
N PRO A 188 -2.01 2.44 12.45
CA PRO A 188 -1.28 3.27 11.49
C PRO A 188 -1.33 2.71 10.06
N TYR A 189 -1.07 1.42 9.90
CA TYR A 189 -1.07 0.80 8.58
C TYR A 189 -2.46 0.68 7.95
N VAL A 190 -3.53 0.58 8.77
CA VAL A 190 -4.92 0.55 8.25
C VAL A 190 -5.29 1.94 7.75
N LEU A 191 -4.94 2.99 8.48
CA LEU A 191 -5.14 4.37 8.03
C LEU A 191 -4.42 4.66 6.71
N LYS A 192 -3.19 4.14 6.55
CA LYS A 192 -2.44 4.25 5.30
C LYS A 192 -3.20 3.61 4.14
N LEU A 193 -3.60 2.34 4.29
CA LEU A 193 -4.32 1.62 3.23
C LEU A 193 -5.69 2.23 2.94
N LEU A 194 -6.43 2.70 3.96
CA LEU A 194 -7.70 3.41 3.77
C LEU A 194 -7.51 4.67 2.93
N ALA A 195 -6.48 5.47 3.23
CA ALA A 195 -6.21 6.69 2.49
C ALA A 195 -5.87 6.40 1.03
N GLU A 196 -5.00 5.41 0.77
CA GLU A 196 -4.68 4.95 -0.59
C GLU A 196 -5.91 4.38 -1.32
N THR A 197 -6.83 3.72 -0.60
CA THR A 197 -8.05 3.16 -1.17
C THR A 197 -9.04 4.25 -1.56
N HIS A 198 -9.27 5.24 -0.69
CA HIS A 198 -10.15 6.38 -0.98
C HIS A 198 -9.62 7.23 -2.14
N ASP A 199 -8.30 7.45 -2.20
CA ASP A 199 -7.63 8.12 -3.31
C ASP A 199 -7.90 7.41 -4.64
N ARG A 200 -7.69 6.09 -4.70
CA ARG A 200 -7.96 5.28 -5.92
C ARG A 200 -9.44 5.22 -6.30
N LEU A 201 -10.35 5.30 -5.33
CA LEU A 201 -11.79 5.34 -5.57
C LEU A 201 -12.29 6.74 -5.96
N GLY A 202 -11.50 7.79 -5.75
CA GLY A 202 -11.92 9.18 -5.89
C GLY A 202 -12.95 9.62 -4.84
N ASP A 203 -12.96 9.00 -3.67
CA ASP A 203 -13.84 9.38 -2.55
C ASP A 203 -13.17 10.47 -1.70
N TRP A 204 -13.09 11.67 -2.28
CA TRP A 204 -12.32 12.79 -1.73
C TRP A 204 -12.87 13.33 -0.41
N GLU A 205 -14.18 13.23 -0.20
CA GLU A 205 -14.82 13.67 1.05
C GLU A 205 -14.37 12.80 2.23
N ARG A 206 -14.39 11.47 2.06
CA ARG A 206 -13.88 10.55 3.08
C ARG A 206 -12.39 10.67 3.27
N LEU A 207 -11.64 10.87 2.19
CA LEU A 207 -10.20 11.10 2.28
C LEU A 207 -9.89 12.36 3.10
N ARG A 208 -10.62 13.46 2.87
CA ARG A 208 -10.49 14.71 3.65
C ARG A 208 -10.75 14.49 5.14
N GLU A 209 -11.76 13.70 5.50
CA GLU A 209 -12.06 13.34 6.90
C GLU A 209 -10.93 12.52 7.54
N LEU A 210 -10.28 11.64 6.77
CA LEU A 210 -9.25 10.71 7.24
C LEU A 210 -7.85 11.33 7.34
N LEU A 211 -7.52 12.31 6.49
CA LEU A 211 -6.20 12.93 6.40
C LEU A 211 -5.61 13.41 7.75
N PRO A 212 -6.37 14.05 8.66
CA PRO A 212 -5.85 14.45 9.96
C PRO A 212 -5.31 13.29 10.79
N ASP A 213 -5.94 12.11 10.72
CA ASP A 213 -5.52 10.94 11.49
C ASP A 213 -4.32 10.25 10.83
N VAL A 214 -4.27 10.21 9.49
CA VAL A 214 -3.09 9.77 8.73
C VAL A 214 -1.86 10.61 9.08
N LYS A 215 -2.05 11.93 9.15
CA LYS A 215 -1.00 12.89 9.52
C LYS A 215 -0.48 12.67 10.94
N LYS A 216 -1.38 12.43 11.91
CA LYS A 216 -1.00 12.11 13.30
C LYS A 216 -0.27 10.76 13.41
N ALA A 217 -0.69 9.77 12.61
CA ALA A 217 -0.10 8.44 12.62
C ALA A 217 1.31 8.39 12.01
N ASN A 218 1.70 9.42 11.24
CA ASN A 218 3.03 9.54 10.62
C ASN A 218 3.43 8.32 9.79
N VAL A 219 2.48 7.80 9.01
CA VAL A 219 2.58 6.55 8.22
C VAL A 219 3.11 6.75 6.80
N MET A 220 3.23 8.01 6.38
CA MET A 220 3.74 8.42 5.07
C MET A 220 4.80 9.49 5.26
N ASN A 221 5.70 9.63 4.29
CA ASN A 221 6.63 10.76 4.28
C ASN A 221 5.87 12.08 4.01
N LYS A 222 6.49 13.21 4.33
CA LYS A 222 5.85 14.53 4.20
C LYS A 222 5.47 14.85 2.74
N GLU A 223 6.30 14.43 1.78
CA GLU A 223 6.07 14.64 0.36
C GLU A 223 4.82 13.90 -0.14
N LYS A 224 4.68 12.60 0.18
CA LYS A 224 3.52 11.81 -0.23
C LYS A 224 2.25 12.25 0.49
N LEU A 225 2.35 12.68 1.74
CA LEU A 225 1.22 13.25 2.45
C LEU A 225 0.77 14.56 1.81
N LEU A 226 1.72 15.44 1.44
CA LEU A 226 1.39 16.69 0.77
C LEU A 226 0.77 16.44 -0.61
N SER A 227 1.31 15.51 -1.41
CA SER A 227 0.71 15.16 -2.70
C SER A 227 -0.72 14.65 -2.52
N LEU A 228 -0.96 13.80 -1.53
CA LEU A 228 -2.29 13.27 -1.23
C LEU A 228 -3.26 14.38 -0.75
N GLU A 229 -2.78 15.34 0.06
CA GLU A 229 -3.55 16.52 0.45
C GLU A 229 -3.93 17.37 -0.78
N ILE A 230 -3.00 17.56 -1.73
CA ILE A 230 -3.24 18.28 -3.00
C ILE A 230 -4.26 17.53 -3.86
N ASP A 231 -4.04 16.23 -4.12
CA ASP A 231 -4.93 15.40 -4.93
C ASP A 231 -6.36 15.40 -4.37
N THR A 232 -6.50 15.33 -3.05
CA THR A 232 -7.79 15.44 -2.36
C THR A 232 -8.48 16.78 -2.62
N LEU A 233 -7.74 17.89 -2.53
CA LEU A 233 -8.31 19.23 -2.76
C LEU A 233 -8.72 19.42 -4.23
N CYS A 234 -7.87 19.01 -5.17
CA CYS A 234 -8.17 19.06 -6.60
C CYS A 234 -9.38 18.18 -6.94
N GLY A 235 -9.46 16.98 -6.36
CA GLY A 235 -10.61 16.09 -6.49
C GLY A 235 -11.91 16.72 -5.97
N LEU A 236 -11.87 17.36 -4.80
CA LEU A 236 -13.01 18.08 -4.24
C LEU A 236 -13.43 19.27 -5.11
N ILE A 237 -12.48 20.07 -5.60
CA ILE A 237 -12.75 21.17 -6.54
C ILE A 237 -13.48 20.62 -7.77
N SER A 238 -12.97 19.53 -8.35
CA SER A 238 -13.55 18.88 -9.52
C SER A 238 -14.98 18.41 -9.28
N ASP A 239 -15.24 17.75 -8.14
CA ASP A 239 -16.56 17.23 -7.78
C ASP A 239 -17.58 18.33 -7.52
N ARG A 240 -17.18 19.45 -6.91
CA ARG A 240 -18.04 20.64 -6.78
C ARG A 240 -18.30 21.27 -8.14
N GLY A 241 -17.26 21.37 -8.97
CA GLY A 241 -17.32 21.91 -10.32
C GLY A 241 -18.26 21.15 -11.26
N LYS A 242 -18.35 19.82 -11.15
CA LYS A 242 -19.31 19.00 -11.92
C LYS A 242 -20.77 19.43 -11.74
N THR A 243 -21.10 20.14 -10.66
CA THR A 243 -22.45 20.64 -10.43
C THR A 243 -22.82 21.85 -11.29
N GLY A 244 -21.83 22.49 -11.93
CA GLY A 244 -22.02 23.69 -12.75
C GLY A 244 -22.22 24.98 -11.96
N ASP A 245 -22.16 24.92 -10.63
CA ASP A 245 -22.37 26.07 -9.74
C ASP A 245 -21.03 26.60 -9.22
N VAL A 246 -20.65 27.79 -9.71
CA VAL A 246 -19.43 28.51 -9.32
C VAL A 246 -19.35 28.70 -7.81
N ASN A 247 -20.47 29.06 -7.16
CA ASN A 247 -20.49 29.37 -5.73
C ASN A 247 -20.01 28.20 -4.89
N ARG A 248 -20.31 26.96 -5.29
CA ARG A 248 -19.88 25.77 -4.55
C ARG A 248 -18.38 25.56 -4.58
N VAL A 249 -17.73 25.91 -5.69
CA VAL A 249 -16.28 25.82 -5.80
C VAL A 249 -15.64 26.98 -5.02
N THR A 250 -16.23 28.17 -5.07
CA THR A 250 -15.79 29.34 -4.28
C THR A 250 -15.93 29.11 -2.78
N GLU A 251 -17.03 28.54 -2.30
CA GLU A 251 -17.23 28.18 -0.89
C GLU A 251 -16.14 27.21 -0.40
N LEU A 252 -15.83 26.19 -1.20
CA LEU A 252 -14.76 25.25 -0.90
C LEU A 252 -13.41 25.98 -0.85
N TRP A 253 -13.12 26.81 -1.84
CA TRP A 253 -11.91 27.64 -1.89
C TRP A 253 -11.78 28.49 -0.63
N ASP A 254 -12.81 29.22 -0.23
CA ASP A 254 -12.79 30.11 0.93
C ASP A 254 -12.51 29.39 2.25
N MET A 255 -12.97 28.14 2.39
CA MET A 255 -12.68 27.30 3.55
C MET A 255 -11.26 26.72 3.58
N MET A 256 -10.51 26.76 2.46
CA MET A 256 -9.16 26.17 2.42
C MET A 256 -8.14 26.96 3.26
N PRO A 257 -7.24 26.25 3.96
CA PRO A 257 -6.11 26.88 4.66
C PRO A 257 -5.21 27.68 3.72
N ARG A 258 -4.67 28.81 4.21
CA ARG A 258 -3.77 29.69 3.42
C ARG A 258 -2.52 28.99 2.88
N ASN A 259 -1.99 28.02 3.63
CA ASN A 259 -0.82 27.24 3.18
C ASN A 259 -1.12 26.37 1.96
N MET A 260 -2.38 25.94 1.77
CA MET A 260 -2.80 25.19 0.58
C MET A 260 -3.05 26.13 -0.61
N LYS A 261 -3.57 27.34 -0.35
CA LYS A 261 -3.72 28.39 -1.37
C LYS A 261 -2.40 28.99 -1.85
N ALA A 262 -1.28 28.65 -1.23
CA ALA A 262 0.05 29.04 -1.70
C ALA A 262 0.66 28.03 -2.69
N ILE A 263 0.08 26.83 -2.77
CA ILE A 263 0.57 25.74 -3.62
C ILE A 263 0.11 25.99 -5.06
N PRO A 264 1.04 26.07 -6.04
CA PRO A 264 0.70 26.39 -7.43
C PRO A 264 -0.33 25.43 -8.02
N GLU A 265 -0.14 24.12 -7.80
CA GLU A 265 -1.01 23.08 -8.37
C GLU A 265 -2.47 23.25 -7.93
N VAL A 266 -2.71 23.64 -6.68
CA VAL A 266 -4.07 23.83 -6.14
C VAL A 266 -4.71 25.09 -6.71
N VAL A 267 -3.94 26.19 -6.81
CA VAL A 267 -4.41 27.48 -7.34
C VAL A 267 -4.72 27.36 -8.83
N GLU A 268 -3.80 26.76 -9.59
CA GLU A 268 -3.95 26.56 -11.04
C GLU A 268 -5.12 25.63 -11.35
N TYR A 269 -5.32 24.57 -10.55
CA TYR A 269 -6.47 23.68 -10.72
C TYR A 269 -7.79 24.41 -10.43
N TYR A 270 -7.85 25.20 -9.35
CA TYR A 270 -9.03 26.02 -9.04
C TYR A 270 -9.34 27.05 -10.13
N ALA A 271 -8.32 27.76 -10.63
CA ALA A 271 -8.48 28.72 -11.72
C ALA A 271 -8.97 28.02 -13.01
N THR A 272 -8.41 26.85 -13.34
CA THR A 272 -8.85 26.05 -14.49
C THR A 272 -10.30 25.61 -14.36
N GLU A 273 -10.73 25.24 -13.15
CA GLU A 273 -12.11 24.89 -12.85
C GLU A 273 -13.06 26.09 -13.05
N LEU A 274 -12.68 27.28 -12.57
CA LEU A 274 -13.45 28.51 -12.80
C LEU A 274 -13.58 28.84 -14.29
N ILE A 275 -12.51 28.67 -15.08
CA ILE A 275 -12.55 28.85 -16.54
C ILE A 275 -13.57 27.88 -17.16
N ARG A 276 -13.58 26.61 -16.74
CA ARG A 276 -14.53 25.60 -17.23
C ARG A 276 -15.98 25.97 -16.91
N LEU A 277 -16.21 26.64 -15.78
CA LEU A 277 -17.51 27.15 -15.36
C LEU A 277 -17.89 28.50 -15.98
N HIS A 278 -17.12 28.98 -16.97
CA HIS A 278 -17.28 30.30 -17.61
C HIS A 278 -17.14 31.49 -16.64
N ALA A 279 -16.47 31.28 -15.51
CA ALA A 279 -16.20 32.28 -14.48
C ALA A 279 -14.80 32.88 -14.63
N SER A 280 -14.41 33.20 -15.86
CA SER A 280 -13.02 33.54 -16.17
C SER A 280 -12.55 34.83 -15.46
N GLY A 281 -13.46 35.78 -15.16
CA GLY A 281 -13.09 37.00 -14.42
C GLY A 281 -12.67 36.74 -12.97
N GLU A 282 -13.27 35.74 -12.32
CA GLU A 282 -12.87 35.32 -10.97
C GLU A 282 -11.55 34.54 -11.03
N ALA A 283 -11.36 33.71 -12.06
CA ALA A 283 -10.09 33.02 -12.32
C ALA A 283 -8.93 34.02 -12.51
N GLU A 284 -9.18 35.10 -13.24
CA GLU A 284 -8.22 36.19 -13.46
C GLU A 284 -7.80 36.83 -12.14
N GLN A 285 -8.77 37.20 -11.31
CA GLN A 285 -8.48 37.83 -10.02
C GLN A 285 -7.66 36.89 -9.13
N VAL A 286 -8.02 35.61 -9.05
CA VAL A 286 -7.31 34.61 -8.25
C VAL A 286 -5.86 34.48 -8.70
N LEU A 287 -5.62 34.35 -10.01
CA LEU A 287 -4.27 34.21 -10.55
C LEU A 287 -3.45 35.49 -10.40
N ARG A 288 -4.06 36.66 -10.60
CA ARG A 288 -3.39 37.96 -10.41
C ARG A 288 -2.96 38.16 -8.96
N ASP A 289 -3.86 37.88 -8.01
CA ASP A 289 -3.57 37.98 -6.58
C ASP A 289 -2.50 36.95 -6.15
N TYR A 290 -2.53 35.75 -6.72
CA TYR A 290 -1.52 34.72 -6.49
C TYR A 290 -0.14 35.16 -7.00
N LEU A 291 -0.04 35.56 -8.28
CA LEU A 291 1.21 35.96 -8.94
C LEU A 291 1.85 37.19 -8.29
N SER A 292 1.06 38.06 -7.66
CA SER A 292 1.59 39.21 -6.91
C SER A 292 2.44 38.81 -5.69
N ASN A 293 2.21 37.62 -5.13
CA ASN A 293 2.92 37.11 -3.94
C ASN A 293 3.80 35.89 -4.24
N HIS A 294 3.48 35.15 -5.29
CA HIS A 294 4.09 33.88 -5.66
C HIS A 294 4.33 33.85 -7.17
N TRP A 295 5.55 34.15 -7.59
CA TRP A 295 5.91 34.09 -9.00
C TRP A 295 6.13 32.64 -9.45
N VAL A 296 5.27 32.14 -10.32
CA VAL A 296 5.33 30.77 -10.87
C VAL A 296 5.02 30.82 -12.36
N GLU A 297 5.93 30.29 -13.19
CA GLU A 297 5.83 30.36 -14.65
C GLU A 297 4.59 29.66 -15.21
N SER A 298 4.19 28.51 -14.64
CA SER A 298 2.98 27.78 -15.06
C SER A 298 1.71 28.60 -14.85
N SER A 299 1.62 29.34 -13.75
CA SER A 299 0.51 30.23 -13.44
C SER A 299 0.45 31.43 -14.40
N VAL A 300 1.60 31.94 -14.84
CA VAL A 300 1.69 33.00 -15.88
C VAL A 300 1.18 32.48 -17.22
N VAL A 301 1.55 31.26 -17.60
CA VAL A 301 1.03 30.62 -18.82
C VAL A 301 -0.49 30.43 -18.71
N LEU A 302 -1.00 29.93 -17.58
CA LEU A 302 -2.44 29.78 -17.35
C LEU A 302 -3.19 31.12 -17.44
N TYR A 303 -2.63 32.18 -16.84
CA TYR A 303 -3.18 33.53 -16.91
C TYR A 303 -3.31 34.03 -18.36
N SER A 304 -2.36 33.69 -19.24
CA SER A 304 -2.43 34.03 -20.68
C SER A 304 -3.50 33.27 -21.47
N GLU A 305 -4.07 32.20 -20.91
CA GLU A 305 -5.11 31.39 -21.57
C GLU A 305 -6.52 31.89 -21.27
N LEU A 306 -6.63 32.81 -20.32
CA LEU A 306 -7.88 33.46 -19.95
C LEU A 306 -8.39 34.30 -21.12
N ASP A 307 -9.35 33.77 -21.88
CA ASP A 307 -10.11 34.50 -22.90
C ASP A 307 -11.19 35.39 -22.26
N VAL A 308 -10.85 36.03 -21.14
CA VAL A 308 -11.74 36.95 -20.42
C VAL A 308 -11.76 38.23 -21.22
N MET A 309 -12.73 38.38 -22.13
CA MET A 309 -13.19 39.65 -22.69
C MET A 309 -12.12 40.74 -22.62
N ALA A 310 -11.02 40.54 -23.38
CA ALA A 310 -9.70 41.11 -23.15
C ALA A 310 -9.71 42.61 -22.85
N GLY A 311 -9.99 42.97 -21.60
CA GLY A 311 -9.96 44.35 -21.14
C GLY A 311 -8.51 44.82 -21.15
N GLU A 312 -8.27 46.09 -21.47
CA GLU A 312 -6.92 46.67 -21.43
C GLU A 312 -6.25 46.47 -20.06
N GLN A 313 -7.07 46.36 -19.03
CA GLN A 313 -6.66 46.16 -17.64
C GLN A 313 -5.85 44.87 -17.41
N HIS A 314 -6.13 43.77 -18.13
CA HIS A 314 -5.44 42.49 -17.93
C HIS A 314 -4.03 42.49 -18.51
N ILE A 315 -3.85 43.10 -19.69
CA ILE A 315 -2.54 43.29 -20.29
C ILE A 315 -1.75 44.30 -19.48
N SER A 316 -2.37 45.40 -19.04
CA SER A 316 -1.71 46.37 -18.16
C SER A 316 -1.17 45.71 -16.89
N ALA A 317 -1.94 44.83 -16.25
CA ALA A 317 -1.47 44.11 -15.07
C ALA A 317 -0.26 43.20 -15.38
N ALA A 318 -0.27 42.50 -16.52
CA ALA A 318 0.87 41.68 -16.93
C ALA A 318 2.08 42.51 -17.40
N GLU A 319 1.84 43.68 -18.00
CA GLU A 319 2.86 44.68 -18.34
C GLU A 319 3.48 45.29 -17.07
N ASP A 320 2.72 45.45 -15.98
CA ASP A 320 3.25 45.88 -14.68
C ASP A 320 4.21 44.84 -14.09
N TRP A 321 3.90 43.54 -14.22
CA TRP A 321 4.81 42.46 -13.79
C TRP A 321 6.14 42.45 -14.54
N LEU A 322 6.19 42.97 -15.78
CA LEU A 322 7.46 43.10 -16.49
C LEU A 322 8.44 44.02 -15.78
N GLN A 323 8.00 44.96 -14.94
CA GLN A 323 8.92 45.85 -14.22
C GLN A 323 9.91 45.05 -13.35
N ASP A 324 9.40 44.02 -12.68
CA ASP A 324 10.14 43.13 -11.79
C ASP A 324 10.67 41.87 -12.51
N HIS A 325 10.02 41.43 -13.59
CA HIS A 325 10.31 40.18 -14.31
C HIS A 325 10.70 40.39 -15.79
N ARG A 326 11.50 41.43 -16.09
CA ARG A 326 11.86 41.87 -17.46
C ARG A 326 12.39 40.80 -18.41
N HIS A 327 13.05 39.78 -17.87
CA HIS A 327 13.71 38.72 -18.64
C HIS A 327 13.05 37.35 -18.43
N ASN A 328 11.78 37.30 -18.00
CA ASN A 328 11.07 36.03 -17.90
C ASN A 328 10.47 35.67 -19.26
N GLU A 329 10.94 34.57 -19.85
CA GLU A 329 10.55 34.12 -21.19
C GLU A 329 9.07 33.75 -21.29
N TYR A 330 8.48 33.22 -20.21
CA TYR A 330 7.08 32.80 -20.14
C TYR A 330 6.15 34.00 -20.01
N LEU A 331 6.55 35.05 -19.28
CA LEU A 331 5.80 36.31 -19.20
C LEU A 331 5.78 37.03 -20.54
N LEU A 332 6.93 37.13 -21.21
CA LEU A 332 7.00 37.72 -22.55
C LEU A 332 6.18 36.93 -23.57
N TYR A 333 6.21 35.60 -23.48
CA TYR A 333 5.36 34.73 -24.29
C TYR A 333 3.86 34.95 -24.01
N ALA A 334 3.48 34.99 -22.73
CA ALA A 334 2.12 35.24 -22.27
C ALA A 334 1.59 36.59 -22.78
N LEU A 335 2.35 37.66 -22.62
CA LEU A 335 2.01 39.00 -23.14
C LEU A 335 1.85 39.00 -24.64
N GLY A 336 2.76 38.32 -25.36
CA GLY A 336 2.64 38.12 -26.81
C GLY A 336 1.32 37.45 -27.19
N LYS A 337 0.95 36.36 -26.51
CA LYS A 337 -0.32 35.63 -26.72
C LYS A 337 -1.55 36.49 -26.42
N MET A 338 -1.51 37.29 -25.35
CA MET A 338 -2.61 38.20 -24.98
C MET A 338 -2.75 39.37 -25.99
N CYS A 339 -1.65 39.91 -26.51
CA CYS A 339 -1.71 40.91 -27.58
C CYS A 339 -2.30 40.31 -28.87
N LEU A 340 -2.03 39.04 -29.17
CA LEU A 340 -2.62 38.35 -30.32
C LEU A 340 -4.14 38.20 -30.21
N SER A 341 -4.68 37.85 -29.04
CA SER A 341 -6.14 37.73 -28.88
C SER A 341 -6.88 39.06 -29.06
N ARG A 342 -6.16 40.19 -28.95
CA ARG A 342 -6.68 41.55 -29.17
C ARG A 342 -6.44 42.13 -30.56
N ASN A 343 -5.77 41.41 -31.44
CA ASN A 343 -5.32 41.91 -32.74
C ASN A 343 -4.24 43.02 -32.67
N ASP A 344 -3.51 43.12 -31.55
CA ASP A 344 -2.38 44.05 -31.37
C ASP A 344 -1.07 43.43 -31.91
N TRP A 345 -1.05 43.18 -33.23
CA TRP A 345 -0.01 42.40 -33.92
C TRP A 345 1.42 42.91 -33.74
N SER A 346 1.60 44.23 -33.72
CA SER A 346 2.91 44.86 -33.58
C SER A 346 3.50 44.60 -32.19
N LYS A 347 2.73 44.85 -31.13
CA LYS A 347 3.13 44.55 -29.74
C LYS A 347 3.35 43.05 -29.56
N ALA A 348 2.46 42.22 -30.09
CA ALA A 348 2.59 40.76 -30.02
C ALA A 348 3.92 40.29 -30.61
N ARG A 349 4.28 40.77 -31.80
CA ARG A 349 5.57 40.45 -32.45
C ARG A 349 6.75 40.85 -31.55
N THR A 350 6.74 42.07 -31.01
CA THR A 350 7.85 42.55 -30.15
C THR A 350 8.01 41.70 -28.89
N TYR A 351 6.91 41.39 -28.19
CA TYR A 351 6.98 40.56 -26.98
C TYR A 351 7.45 39.12 -27.28
N LEU A 352 6.98 38.53 -28.38
CA LEU A 352 7.38 37.18 -28.75
C LEU A 352 8.84 37.11 -29.24
N GLU A 353 9.30 38.09 -30.01
CA GLU A 353 10.72 38.22 -30.39
C GLU A 353 11.60 38.40 -29.15
N ALA A 354 11.17 39.25 -28.19
CA ALA A 354 11.88 39.41 -26.92
C ALA A 354 11.92 38.11 -26.09
N SER A 355 10.84 37.33 -26.07
CA SER A 355 10.80 36.01 -25.44
C SER A 355 11.85 35.06 -26.06
N LEU A 356 11.94 35.00 -27.39
CA LEU A 356 12.95 34.20 -28.09
C LEU A 356 14.38 34.67 -27.80
N SER A 357 14.61 35.98 -27.72
CA SER A 357 15.91 36.55 -27.37
C SER A 357 16.38 36.16 -25.97
N VAL A 358 15.45 35.97 -25.01
CA VAL A 358 15.78 35.46 -23.67
C VAL A 358 16.07 33.97 -23.73
N LYS A 359 15.12 33.19 -24.24
CA LYS A 359 15.24 31.74 -24.36
C LYS A 359 14.38 31.23 -25.51
N PRO A 360 14.98 30.57 -26.52
CA PRO A 360 14.22 29.93 -27.57
C PRO A 360 13.24 28.90 -26.99
N MET A 361 11.97 28.96 -27.41
CA MET A 361 10.92 28.01 -27.01
C MET A 361 10.09 27.60 -28.23
N PRO A 362 9.70 26.31 -28.38
CA PRO A 362 8.90 25.88 -29.54
C PRO A 362 7.56 26.60 -29.61
N ALA A 363 6.95 26.83 -28.45
CA ALA A 363 5.68 27.52 -28.33
C ALA A 363 5.76 28.96 -28.86
N THR A 364 6.84 29.68 -28.57
CA THR A 364 7.07 31.06 -29.05
C THR A 364 7.29 31.07 -30.57
N TYR A 365 8.10 30.15 -31.10
CA TYR A 365 8.29 30.00 -32.54
C TYR A 365 6.99 29.73 -33.28
N LEU A 366 6.19 28.78 -32.79
CA LEU A 366 4.89 28.45 -33.36
C LEU A 366 3.99 29.68 -33.41
N LYS A 367 3.95 30.45 -32.32
CA LYS A 367 3.05 31.59 -32.20
C LYS A 367 3.49 32.77 -33.08
N LEU A 368 4.80 33.00 -33.24
CA LEU A 368 5.35 33.97 -34.19
C LEU A 368 5.10 33.58 -35.65
N ALA A 369 5.26 32.30 -35.96
CA ALA A 369 4.99 31.79 -37.31
C ALA A 369 3.52 31.99 -37.69
N GLN A 370 2.59 31.65 -36.79
CA GLN A 370 1.15 31.90 -36.97
C GLN A 370 0.84 33.38 -37.17
N LEU A 371 1.42 34.27 -36.34
CA LEU A 371 1.25 35.71 -36.49
C LEU A 371 1.69 36.22 -37.87
N LEU A 372 2.84 35.73 -38.36
CA LEU A 372 3.40 36.17 -39.64
C LEU A 372 2.61 35.65 -40.84
N GLU A 373 2.18 34.39 -40.78
CA GLU A 373 1.38 33.74 -41.82
C GLU A 373 -0.05 34.32 -41.90
N ASP A 374 -0.74 34.43 -40.76
CA ASP A 374 -2.16 34.79 -40.73
C ASP A 374 -2.42 36.30 -40.87
N HIS A 375 -1.47 37.15 -40.44
CA HIS A 375 -1.74 38.58 -40.28
C HIS A 375 -0.70 39.53 -40.91
N LEU A 376 0.53 39.08 -41.18
CA LEU A 376 1.59 39.94 -41.74
C LEU A 376 2.02 39.51 -43.16
N GLU A 377 1.42 38.45 -43.71
CA GLU A 377 1.68 37.90 -45.05
C GLU A 377 3.17 37.57 -45.34
N ASP A 378 4.01 37.40 -44.30
CA ASP A 378 5.42 37.05 -44.44
C ASP A 378 5.62 35.53 -44.33
N ASN A 379 5.15 34.84 -45.36
CA ASN A 379 5.17 33.37 -45.42
C ASN A 379 6.60 32.79 -45.40
N LYS A 380 7.61 33.55 -45.83
CA LYS A 380 9.00 33.09 -45.81
C LYS A 380 9.56 33.06 -44.40
N GLN A 381 9.35 34.15 -43.64
CA GLN A 381 9.79 34.22 -42.26
C GLN A 381 8.99 33.27 -41.37
N ALA A 382 7.68 33.12 -41.62
CA ALA A 382 6.84 32.15 -40.93
C ALA A 382 7.34 30.70 -41.10
N GLN A 383 7.68 30.29 -42.32
CA GLN A 383 8.25 28.96 -42.60
C GLN A 383 9.55 28.70 -41.86
N GLU A 384 10.42 29.72 -41.74
CA GLU A 384 11.66 29.60 -41.00
C GLU A 384 11.40 29.37 -39.50
N TYR A 385 10.46 30.10 -38.89
CA TYR A 385 10.10 29.87 -37.49
C TYR A 385 9.43 28.52 -37.25
N TYR A 386 8.56 28.05 -38.15
CA TYR A 386 8.02 26.68 -38.06
C TYR A 386 9.15 25.64 -38.11
N ARG A 387 10.13 25.82 -39.00
CA ARG A 387 11.30 24.93 -39.13
C ARG A 387 12.15 24.92 -37.86
N GLN A 388 12.46 26.10 -37.31
CA GLN A 388 13.23 26.23 -36.06
C GLN A 388 12.51 25.59 -34.87
N GLY A 389 11.21 25.86 -34.71
CA GLY A 389 10.38 25.24 -33.68
C GLY A 389 10.30 23.71 -33.80
N LEU A 390 10.25 23.17 -35.02
CA LEU A 390 10.23 21.73 -35.25
C LEU A 390 11.57 21.07 -34.96
N HIS A 391 12.70 21.66 -35.39
CA HIS A 391 14.04 21.16 -35.04
C HIS A 391 14.23 21.11 -33.52
N MET A 392 13.67 22.10 -32.80
CA MET A 392 13.70 22.14 -31.34
C MET A 392 12.98 20.95 -30.70
N LEU A 393 11.78 20.62 -31.18
CA LEU A 393 10.99 19.51 -30.65
C LEU A 393 11.62 18.14 -30.95
N VAL A 394 12.28 18.00 -32.10
CA VAL A 394 12.92 16.74 -32.52
C VAL A 394 14.30 16.52 -31.86
N GLY A 395 14.88 17.56 -31.25
CA GLY A 395 16.20 17.50 -30.62
C GLY A 395 17.37 17.48 -31.61
N ASP A 396 17.11 17.76 -32.89
CA ASP A 396 18.11 17.82 -33.96
C ASP A 396 18.82 19.19 -33.99
N TYR A 397 19.15 19.69 -32.81
CA TYR A 397 19.91 20.92 -32.62
C TYR A 397 21.38 20.68 -32.94
N GLY A 398 21.75 20.75 -34.21
CA GLY A 398 23.14 20.97 -34.57
C GLY A 398 23.65 22.29 -33.95
N GLU A 399 24.87 22.31 -33.41
CA GLU A 399 25.53 23.49 -32.83
C GLU A 399 25.47 24.75 -33.72
N GLN A 400 25.34 24.57 -35.04
CA GLN A 400 25.18 25.66 -36.01
C GLN A 400 23.82 26.37 -35.97
N ALA A 401 22.74 25.71 -35.54
CA ALA A 401 21.42 26.33 -35.45
C ALA A 401 21.31 27.25 -34.23
N LEU A 402 21.96 26.91 -33.11
CA LEU A 402 22.11 27.77 -31.94
C LEU A 402 22.90 29.03 -32.29
N ALA A 403 24.00 28.89 -33.03
CA ALA A 403 24.82 30.03 -33.47
C ALA A 403 24.08 30.98 -34.43
N ASN A 404 23.16 30.48 -35.26
CA ASN A 404 22.36 31.32 -36.15
C ASN A 404 21.18 31.98 -35.42
N ALA A 405 20.51 31.26 -34.52
CA ALA A 405 19.45 31.84 -33.68
C ALA A 405 20.00 32.92 -32.73
N GLU A 406 21.17 32.70 -32.11
CA GLU A 406 21.85 33.72 -31.31
C GLU A 406 22.21 34.97 -32.14
N ASN A 407 22.62 34.79 -33.41
CA ASN A 407 22.98 35.91 -34.28
C ASN A 407 21.76 36.71 -34.80
N ASP A 408 20.64 36.06 -35.10
CA ASP A 408 19.43 36.75 -35.59
C ASP A 408 18.77 37.62 -34.50
N PHE A 409 18.90 37.21 -33.23
CA PHE A 409 18.25 37.86 -32.08
C PHE A 409 19.20 38.69 -31.20
N GLN A 410 20.48 38.82 -31.55
CA GLN A 410 21.45 39.68 -30.87
C GLN A 410 21.22 41.21 -31.07
N ARG A 411 20.14 41.60 -31.74
CA ARG A 411 19.69 43.01 -31.73
C ARG A 411 19.06 43.28 -30.37
N ALA A 412 19.65 44.23 -29.64
CA ALA A 412 19.26 44.75 -28.33
C ALA A 412 17.83 44.39 -27.90
N ILE A 413 17.67 43.81 -26.71
CA ILE A 413 16.39 43.52 -26.07
C ILE A 413 15.53 44.79 -26.10
N VAL A 414 14.68 44.96 -27.12
CA VAL A 414 13.71 46.04 -27.19
C VAL A 414 12.47 45.54 -26.46
N VAL A 415 12.53 45.52 -25.13
CA VAL A 415 11.29 45.49 -24.34
C VAL A 415 10.55 46.77 -24.73
N PRO A 416 9.31 46.70 -25.24
CA PRO A 416 8.57 47.90 -25.61
C PRO A 416 8.47 48.81 -24.38
N GLU A 417 8.78 50.09 -24.53
CA GLU A 417 8.65 51.05 -23.44
C GLU A 417 7.20 51.03 -22.94
N LEU A 418 7.02 50.71 -21.65
CA LEU A 418 5.74 50.81 -20.97
C LEU A 418 5.24 52.25 -21.15
N ARG A 419 4.23 52.45 -22.00
CA ARG A 419 3.54 53.73 -22.08
C ARG A 419 2.71 53.86 -20.82
N VAL A 420 3.28 54.50 -19.80
CA VAL A 420 2.51 55.09 -18.72
C VAL A 420 1.65 56.18 -19.37
N ILE A 421 0.35 55.91 -19.52
CA ILE A 421 -0.65 56.94 -19.86
C ILE A 421 -1.33 57.36 -18.58
#